data_AF-A0A6M3MAN1-F1
#
_entry.id   AF-A0A6M3MAN1-F1
#
_cell.length_a   1.000
_cell.length_b   1.000
_cell.length_c   1.000
_cell.angle_alpha   90.00
_cell.angle_beta   90.00
_cell.angle_gamma   90.00
#
_symmetry.space_group_name_H-M   'P 1'
#
loop_
_entity.id
_entity.type
_entity.pdbx_description
1 polymer ?
#
loop_
_entity_poly.entity_id
_entity_poly.type
_entity_poly.pdbx_seq_one_letter_code
_entity_poly.pdbx_strand_id
1 'polypeptide(L)'
;MKSKYGVVHGVARCLDCDWETESYKNAQAISAKHAKKYGHRVEGELGIYFVYDGRNSASSQESTGSEGPNSTPSTEEVKLE
;
A
#
# COMPACT_ATOMS: atom_id res chain seq x y z
N MET A 1 13.27 -14.27 -3.19
CA MET A 1 13.56 -12.82 -3.02
C MET A 1 13.13 -12.41 -1.62
N LYS A 2 14.01 -11.78 -0.81
CA LYS A 2 13.63 -11.28 0.53
C LYS A 2 13.34 -9.79 0.43
N SER A 3 12.08 -9.43 0.20
CA SER A 3 11.62 -8.05 0.38
C SER A 3 11.44 -7.80 1.88
N LYS A 4 12.02 -6.71 2.40
CA LYS A 4 11.66 -6.17 3.71
C LYS A 4 10.68 -5.03 3.48
N TYR A 5 9.52 -5.09 4.12
CA TYR A 5 8.49 -4.06 4.07
C TYR A 5 8.02 -3.77 5.50
N GLY A 6 7.94 -2.50 5.87
CA GLY A 6 7.40 -2.11 7.17
C GLY A 6 7.23 -0.61 7.32
N VAL A 7 6.28 -0.24 8.17
CA VAL A 7 6.14 1.15 8.64
C VAL A 7 7.28 1.41 9.63
N VAL A 8 8.06 2.45 9.37
CA VAL A 8 9.22 2.84 10.20
C VAL A 8 8.99 4.14 10.96
N HIS A 9 7.98 4.90 10.55
CA HIS A 9 7.64 6.18 11.13
C HIS A 9 6.13 6.37 11.10
N GLY A 10 5.60 7.07 12.10
CA GLY A 10 4.20 7.41 12.14
C GLY A 10 3.99 8.59 13.08
N VAL A 11 3.52 9.71 12.55
CA VAL A 11 3.17 10.91 13.33
C VAL A 11 1.71 11.23 13.07
N ALA A 12 1.01 11.69 14.08
CA ALA A 12 -0.33 12.21 13.93
C ALA A 12 -0.51 13.45 14.79
N ARG A 13 -1.19 14.45 14.22
CA ARG A 13 -1.52 15.71 14.87
C ARG A 13 -2.98 16.05 14.63
N CYS A 14 -3.64 16.55 15.65
CA CYS A 14 -4.96 17.13 15.51
C CYS A 14 -4.83 18.55 14.97
N LEU A 15 -5.71 18.94 14.04
CA LEU A 15 -5.72 20.30 13.49
C LEU A 15 -6.66 21.24 14.26
N ASP A 16 -7.53 20.68 15.10
CA ASP A 16 -8.52 21.43 15.88
C ASP A 16 -8.12 21.57 17.36
N CYS A 17 -7.10 20.85 17.82
CA CYS A 17 -6.56 20.97 19.19
C CYS A 17 -5.06 20.62 19.25
N ASP A 18 -4.40 20.92 20.37
CA ASP A 18 -2.97 20.68 20.59
C ASP A 18 -2.58 19.20 20.83
N TRP A 19 -3.36 18.25 20.31
CA TRP A 19 -3.04 16.83 20.44
C TRP A 19 -2.07 16.38 19.34
N GLU A 20 -0.95 15.78 19.73
CA GLU A 20 0.04 15.17 18.82
C GLU A 20 0.53 13.83 19.39
N THR A 21 0.88 12.90 18.51
CA THR A 21 1.52 11.63 18.87
C THR A 21 2.47 11.14 17.80
N GLU A 22 3.57 10.52 18.23
CA GLU A 22 4.48 9.80 17.36
C GLU A 22 4.46 8.30 17.74
N SER A 23 3.98 7.46 16.82
CA SER A 23 3.93 6.01 17.00
C SER A 23 3.92 5.27 15.66
N TYR A 24 5.05 4.64 15.31
CA TYR A 24 5.16 3.87 14.06
C TYR A 24 4.18 2.68 13.95
N LYS A 25 3.71 2.13 15.08
CA LYS A 25 2.78 0.99 15.11
C LYS A 25 1.32 1.41 15.07
N ASN A 26 0.99 2.49 15.79
CA ASN A 26 -0.39 2.75 16.19
C ASN A 26 -0.90 4.13 15.79
N ALA A 27 -0.08 4.99 15.14
CA ALA A 27 -0.48 6.35 14.78
C ALA A 27 -1.84 6.40 14.05
N GLN A 28 -2.08 5.49 13.10
CA GLN A 28 -3.34 5.42 12.37
C GLN A 28 -4.55 5.10 13.28
N ALA A 29 -4.43 4.07 14.12
CA ALA A 29 -5.51 3.65 15.01
C ALA A 29 -5.84 4.71 16.07
N ILE A 30 -4.81 5.36 16.62
CA ILE A 30 -4.96 6.42 17.61
C ILE A 30 -5.60 7.66 16.96
N SER A 31 -5.19 8.02 15.74
CA SER A 31 -5.79 9.11 14.97
C SER A 31 -7.27 8.90 14.73
N ALA A 32 -7.66 7.71 14.27
CA ALA A 32 -9.05 7.36 14.02
C ALA A 32 -9.89 7.43 15.32
N LYS A 33 -9.34 6.97 16.44
CA LYS A 33 -9.99 7.05 17.75
C LYS A 33 -10.17 8.50 18.19
N HIS A 34 -9.17 9.35 17.99
CA HIS A 34 -9.25 10.78 18.34
C HIS A 34 -10.32 11.49 17.50
N ALA A 35 -10.24 11.35 16.17
CA ALA A 35 -11.20 11.95 15.24
C ALA A 35 -12.64 11.52 15.55
N LYS A 36 -12.86 10.23 15.80
CA LYS A 36 -14.20 9.71 16.13
C LYS A 36 -14.71 10.17 17.50
N LYS A 37 -13.84 10.24 18.51
CA LYS A 37 -14.24 10.58 19.89
C LYS A 37 -14.56 12.06 20.03
N TYR A 38 -13.77 12.93 19.41
CA TYR A 38 -13.86 14.39 19.60
C TYR A 38 -14.48 15.11 18.41
N GLY A 39 -14.71 14.42 17.29
CA GLY A 39 -15.22 15.06 16.06
C GLY A 39 -14.21 15.98 15.39
N HIS A 40 -12.92 15.85 15.73
CA HIS A 40 -11.85 16.67 15.19
C HIS A 40 -11.26 16.10 13.90
N ARG A 41 -10.68 16.99 13.10
CA ARG A 41 -9.84 16.66 11.97
C ARG A 41 -8.43 16.33 12.46
N VAL A 42 -7.99 15.10 12.17
CA VAL A 42 -6.65 14.61 12.51
C VAL A 42 -5.90 14.33 11.22
N GLU A 43 -4.67 14.84 11.13
CA GLU A 43 -3.72 14.56 10.07
C GLU A 43 -2.70 13.55 10.57
N GLY A 44 -2.39 12.53 9.76
CA GLY A 44 -1.38 11.53 10.08
C GLY A 44 -0.45 11.28 8.90
N GLU A 45 0.84 11.19 9.19
CA GLU A 45 1.90 10.80 8.26
C GLU A 45 2.44 9.42 8.64
N LEU A 46 2.60 8.54 7.65
CA LEU A 46 3.21 7.22 7.82
C LEU A 46 4.41 7.08 6.87
N GLY A 47 5.57 6.77 7.43
CA GLY A 47 6.78 6.49 6.67
C GLY A 47 6.93 4.99 6.40
N ILE A 48 7.05 4.61 5.12
CA ILE A 48 7.22 3.24 4.68
C ILE A 48 8.68 2.99 4.31
N TYR A 49 9.25 1.90 4.82
CA TYR A 49 10.55 1.40 4.40
C TYR A 49 10.40 0.15 3.56
N PHE A 50 11.13 0.11 2.44
CA PHE A 50 11.19 -1.06 1.57
C PHE A 50 12.62 -1.26 1.02
N VAL A 51 12.98 -2.52 0.78
CA VAL A 51 14.26 -2.89 0.11
C VAL A 51 13.98 -3.90 -0.99
N TYR A 52 14.48 -3.60 -2.19
CA TYR A 52 14.57 -4.52 -3.31
C TYR A 52 16.04 -4.92 -3.51
N ASP A 53 16.32 -6.22 -3.55
CA ASP A 53 17.66 -6.74 -3.84
C ASP A 53 17.64 -7.46 -5.19
N GLY A 54 18.25 -6.83 -6.20
CA GLY A 54 18.36 -7.34 -7.56
C GLY A 54 19.58 -8.24 -7.82
N ARG A 55 20.39 -8.56 -6.81
CA ARG A 55 21.67 -9.28 -6.98
C ARG A 55 21.54 -10.79 -7.23
N ASN A 56 20.48 -11.24 -7.91
CA ASN A 56 20.28 -12.64 -8.27
C ASN A 56 19.68 -12.85 -9.68
N SER A 57 20.11 -12.05 -10.66
CA SER A 57 19.76 -12.21 -12.08
C SER A 57 20.81 -12.99 -12.89
N ALA A 58 21.60 -13.85 -12.23
CA ALA A 58 22.57 -14.73 -12.89
C ALA A 58 22.40 -16.18 -12.42
N SER A 59 21.34 -16.83 -12.88
CA SER A 59 21.32 -18.27 -13.14
C SER A 59 20.24 -18.57 -14.17
N SER A 60 20.67 -18.62 -15.41
CA SER A 60 19.97 -19.14 -16.57
C SER A 60 19.33 -20.50 -16.26
N GLN A 61 18.12 -20.74 -16.77
CA GLN A 61 17.99 -21.72 -17.86
C GLN A 61 16.65 -21.53 -18.59
N GLU A 62 16.83 -21.16 -19.86
CA GLU A 62 15.96 -21.40 -20.98
C GLU A 62 15.35 -22.81 -20.94
N SER A 63 14.02 -22.88 -20.93
CA SER A 63 13.26 -24.07 -21.31
C SER A 63 12.23 -23.62 -22.32
N THR A 64 12.59 -23.84 -23.58
CA THR A 64 11.72 -23.82 -24.77
C THR A 64 10.43 -24.61 -24.53
N GLY A 65 9.28 -24.02 -24.83
CA GLY A 65 7.98 -24.67 -24.76
C GLY A 65 6.89 -23.79 -25.36
N SER A 66 6.83 -23.82 -26.69
CA SER A 66 5.80 -23.26 -27.57
C SER A 66 4.36 -23.62 -27.20
N GLU A 67 3.43 -22.66 -27.26
CA GLU A 67 2.16 -22.75 -28.01
C GLU A 67 1.42 -21.39 -28.01
N GLY A 68 0.84 -21.05 -29.16
CA GLY A 68 0.39 -19.72 -29.54
C GLY A 68 -0.94 -19.23 -28.93
N PRO A 69 -1.43 -18.06 -29.38
CA PRO A 69 -2.47 -17.29 -28.69
C PRO A 69 -3.86 -17.86 -28.97
N ASN A 70 -4.64 -18.13 -27.92
CA ASN A 70 -6.08 -18.36 -28.05
C ASN A 70 -6.84 -17.11 -27.60
N SER A 71 -7.58 -16.56 -28.56
CA SER A 71 -8.35 -15.34 -28.56
C SER A 71 -9.28 -15.17 -27.35
N THR A 72 -9.27 -13.99 -26.74
CA THR A 72 -10.27 -13.54 -25.76
C THR A 72 -11.53 -13.05 -26.49
N PRO A 73 -12.75 -13.31 -25.97
CA PRO A 73 -14.01 -13.20 -26.71
C PRO A 73 -14.53 -11.77 -26.95
N SER A 74 -15.38 -11.68 -27.96
CA SER A 74 -16.16 -10.52 -28.41
C SER A 74 -16.90 -9.80 -27.29
N THR A 75 -16.75 -8.47 -27.23
CA THR A 75 -17.64 -7.56 -26.52
C THR A 75 -19.00 -7.49 -27.23
N GLU A 76 -20.05 -8.01 -26.60
CA GLU A 76 -21.44 -7.73 -26.98
C GLU A 76 -21.87 -6.35 -26.45
N GLU A 77 -22.61 -5.65 -27.31
CA GLU A 77 -23.13 -4.31 -27.15
C GLU A 77 -24.29 -4.29 -26.15
N VAL A 78 -24.20 -3.49 -25.09
CA VAL A 78 -25.36 -3.18 -24.25
C VAL A 78 -26.11 -2.03 -24.89
N LYS A 79 -27.18 -2.36 -25.63
CA LYS A 79 -28.18 -1.42 -26.12
C LYS A 79 -29.04 -0.97 -24.93
N LEU A 80 -28.99 0.33 -24.62
CA LEU A 80 -29.88 0.98 -23.66
C LEU A 80 -31.17 1.37 -24.42
N GLU A 81 -32.30 0.75 -24.07
CA GLU A 81 -33.65 1.25 -24.36
C GLU A 81 -34.45 1.34 -23.06
#